data_AF-A0A9D5NI41-F1
#
_entry.id   AF-A0A9D5NI41-F1
#
_cell.length_a   1.000
_cell.length_b   1.000
_cell.length_c   1.000
_cell.angle_alpha   90.00
_cell.angle_beta   90.00
_cell.angle_gamma   90.00
#
_symmetry.space_group_name_H-M   'P 1'
#
loop_
_entity.id
_entity.type
_entity.pdbx_description
1 polymer ?
#
loop_
_entity_poly.entity_id
_entity_poly.type
_entity_poly.pdbx_seq_one_letter_code
_entity_poly.pdbx_strand_id
1 'polypeptide(L)'
;MALTGFDPEVVRTSIGAVKGAYENLIQALGDDMQTQFIGGMSDKWACNQAQRFFNEAFKPSIDSLINNSNRIFESVVRAMNSAAQQWAIDTESSYSPYQFSVISKTMDISGIQENIGGVRGIDKENANSVSSKLPIIAESAKTALTSAQNAVQNCGFMGGNQASSLINSLGTIKTNIDNAVQEITNSSKTAIDNTVTAYSDTAGKVAEAFAGQQG
;
A
#
# COMPACT_ATOMS: atom_id res chain seq x y z
N MET A 1 -11.09 41.55 0.62
CA MET A 1 -12.25 40.72 0.98
C MET A 1 -11.99 39.36 0.34
N ALA A 2 -11.79 38.30 1.12
CA ALA A 2 -11.59 36.97 0.54
C ALA A 2 -12.95 36.47 0.03
N LEU A 3 -13.04 36.18 -1.28
CA LEU A 3 -14.26 35.63 -1.86
C LEU A 3 -14.52 34.27 -1.20
N THR A 4 -15.69 34.08 -0.60
CA THR A 4 -16.20 32.76 -0.22
C THR A 4 -17.18 32.33 -1.30
N GLY A 5 -17.08 31.10 -1.79
CA GLY A 5 -17.83 30.64 -2.95
C GLY A 5 -17.59 29.18 -3.27
N PHE A 6 -18.20 28.70 -4.35
CA PHE A 6 -18.17 27.31 -4.76
C PHE A 6 -18.24 27.25 -6.28
N ASP A 7 -17.36 26.45 -6.86
CA ASP A 7 -17.42 26.07 -8.26
C ASP A 7 -17.85 24.59 -8.36
N PRO A 8 -19.11 24.31 -8.74
CA PRO A 8 -19.65 22.96 -8.81
C PRO A 8 -18.87 22.04 -9.75
N GLU A 9 -18.41 22.57 -10.88
CA GLU A 9 -17.69 21.80 -11.90
C GLU A 9 -16.27 21.48 -11.44
N VAL A 10 -15.60 22.43 -10.78
CA VAL A 10 -14.28 22.18 -10.19
C VAL A 10 -14.38 21.19 -9.04
N VAL A 11 -15.39 21.31 -8.15
CA VAL A 11 -15.59 20.34 -7.06
C VAL A 11 -15.88 18.94 -7.60
N ARG A 12 -16.75 18.84 -8.61
CA ARG A 12 -17.04 17.59 -9.31
C ARG A 12 -15.76 16.97 -9.90
N THR A 13 -14.96 17.77 -10.58
CA THR A 13 -13.67 17.34 -11.15
C THR A 13 -12.71 16.88 -10.07
N SER A 14 -12.61 17.60 -8.95
CA SER A 14 -11.77 17.24 -7.81
C SER A 14 -12.20 15.92 -7.17
N ILE A 15 -13.49 15.67 -6.97
CA ILE A 15 -13.95 14.38 -6.43
C ILE A 15 -13.61 13.24 -7.39
N GLY A 16 -13.77 13.45 -8.70
CA GLY A 16 -13.32 12.50 -9.72
C GLY A 16 -11.81 12.20 -9.64
N ALA A 17 -10.99 13.23 -9.48
CA ALA A 17 -9.55 13.10 -9.33
C ALA A 17 -9.14 12.39 -8.02
N VAL A 18 -9.83 12.67 -6.90
CA VAL A 18 -9.65 11.95 -5.63
C VAL A 18 -9.97 10.46 -5.79
N LYS A 19 -11.03 10.11 -6.51
CA LYS A 19 -11.36 8.71 -6.82
C LYS A 19 -10.31 8.04 -7.72
N GLY A 20 -9.87 8.69 -8.78
CA GLY A 20 -8.80 8.13 -9.64
C GLY A 20 -7.49 7.95 -8.87
N ALA A 21 -7.14 8.87 -7.98
CA ALA A 21 -6.01 8.73 -7.08
C ALA A 21 -6.18 7.55 -6.10
N TYR A 22 -7.38 7.32 -5.59
CA TYR A 22 -7.68 6.14 -4.78
C TYR A 22 -7.48 4.84 -5.55
N GLU A 23 -7.98 4.75 -6.78
CA GLU A 23 -7.82 3.57 -7.63
C GLU A 23 -6.33 3.27 -7.90
N ASN A 24 -5.55 4.30 -8.23
CA ASN A 24 -4.10 4.17 -8.42
C ASN A 24 -3.38 3.74 -7.14
N LEU A 25 -3.82 4.23 -5.97
CA LEU A 25 -3.28 3.82 -4.68
C LEU A 25 -3.53 2.34 -4.41
N ILE A 26 -4.75 1.86 -4.66
CA ILE A 26 -5.10 0.44 -4.48
C ILE A 26 -4.41 -0.44 -5.52
N GLN A 27 -4.17 0.06 -6.73
CA GLN A 27 -3.36 -0.64 -7.71
C GLN A 27 -1.92 -0.84 -7.20
N ALA A 28 -1.28 0.22 -6.68
CA ALA A 28 0.07 0.12 -6.14
C ALA A 28 0.15 -0.79 -4.90
N LEU A 29 -0.66 -0.54 -3.88
CA LEU A 29 -0.64 -1.33 -2.65
C LEU A 29 -1.18 -2.76 -2.84
N GLY A 30 -2.00 -2.96 -3.86
CA GLY A 30 -2.72 -4.20 -4.11
C GLY A 30 -2.12 -5.02 -5.23
N ASP A 31 -2.27 -4.57 -6.47
CA ASP A 31 -1.80 -5.31 -7.66
C ASP A 31 -0.29 -5.38 -7.74
N ASP A 32 0.39 -4.25 -7.57
CA ASP A 32 1.85 -4.22 -7.71
C ASP A 32 2.53 -5.00 -6.57
N MET A 33 2.06 -4.86 -5.32
CA MET A 33 2.53 -5.70 -4.21
C MET A 33 2.30 -7.19 -4.47
N GLN A 34 1.10 -7.57 -4.91
CA GLN A 34 0.75 -8.97 -5.18
C GLN A 34 1.61 -9.56 -6.31
N THR A 35 1.75 -8.84 -7.42
CA THR A 35 2.39 -9.37 -8.63
C THR A 35 3.90 -9.24 -8.58
N GLN A 36 4.41 -8.07 -8.19
CA GLN A 36 5.83 -7.76 -8.28
C GLN A 36 6.63 -8.25 -7.08
N PHE A 37 6.02 -8.26 -5.88
CA PHE A 37 6.67 -8.69 -4.65
C PHE A 37 6.29 -10.12 -4.25
N ILE A 38 5.01 -10.41 -3.96
CA ILE A 38 4.61 -11.78 -3.59
C ILE A 38 4.88 -12.75 -4.75
N GLY A 39 4.39 -12.44 -5.95
CA GLY A 39 4.60 -13.25 -7.15
C GLY A 39 6.10 -13.43 -7.45
N GLY A 40 6.88 -12.35 -7.34
CA GLY A 40 8.33 -12.39 -7.54
C GLY A 40 9.10 -13.21 -6.49
N MET A 41 8.56 -13.37 -5.28
CA MET A 41 9.18 -14.15 -4.20
C MET A 41 8.79 -15.63 -4.20
N SER A 42 7.67 -15.97 -4.83
CA SER A 42 7.06 -17.31 -4.75
C SER A 42 7.99 -18.48 -5.13
N ASP A 43 8.89 -18.26 -6.08
CA ASP A 43 9.87 -19.26 -6.54
C ASP A 43 11.30 -19.00 -6.04
N LYS A 44 11.52 -17.94 -5.24
CA LYS A 44 12.85 -17.54 -4.74
C LYS A 44 13.04 -17.74 -3.25
N TRP A 45 11.95 -17.85 -2.49
CA TRP A 45 12.03 -17.99 -1.05
C TRP A 45 10.95 -18.95 -0.55
N ALA A 46 11.37 -20.17 -0.23
CA ALA A 46 10.47 -21.22 0.23
C ALA A 46 11.03 -21.94 1.45
N CYS A 47 10.50 -21.56 2.60
CA CYS A 47 10.79 -22.17 3.90
C CYS A 47 9.75 -21.69 4.93
N ASN A 48 9.74 -22.29 6.12
CA ASN A 48 8.86 -21.87 7.21
C ASN A 48 9.09 -20.42 7.63
N GLN A 49 10.33 -19.92 7.54
CA GLN A 49 10.66 -18.52 7.80
C GLN A 49 10.02 -17.57 6.79
N ALA A 50 9.97 -17.97 5.50
CA ALA A 50 9.28 -17.21 4.46
C ALA A 50 7.78 -17.11 4.77
N GLN A 51 7.14 -18.26 4.99
CA GLN A 51 5.72 -18.31 5.31
C GLN A 51 5.39 -17.49 6.55
N ARG A 52 6.23 -17.59 7.58
CA ARG A 52 6.07 -16.81 8.82
C ARG A 52 6.15 -15.31 8.55
N PHE A 53 7.18 -14.85 7.84
CA PHE A 53 7.31 -13.43 7.48
C PHE A 53 6.08 -12.92 6.70
N PHE A 54 5.63 -13.67 5.69
CA PHE A 54 4.51 -13.26 4.86
C PHE A 54 3.18 -13.25 5.63
N ASN A 55 2.95 -14.23 6.52
CA ASN A 55 1.75 -14.32 7.35
C ASN A 55 1.72 -13.31 8.51
N GLU A 56 2.84 -13.11 9.20
CA GLU A 56 2.89 -12.37 10.46
C GLU A 56 3.26 -10.89 10.27
N ALA A 57 4.03 -10.54 9.24
CA ALA A 57 4.50 -9.18 9.02
C ALA A 57 3.97 -8.56 7.73
N PHE A 58 4.18 -9.21 6.58
CA PHE A 58 3.89 -8.59 5.28
C PHE A 58 2.38 -8.39 5.03
N LYS A 59 1.61 -9.48 4.98
CA LYS A 59 0.18 -9.44 4.65
C LYS A 59 -0.61 -8.54 5.62
N PRO A 60 -0.47 -8.67 6.96
CA PRO A 60 -1.20 -7.80 7.88
C PRO A 60 -0.91 -6.31 7.69
N SER A 61 0.35 -5.96 7.39
CA SER A 61 0.75 -4.56 7.18
C SER A 61 0.12 -3.97 5.92
N ILE A 62 0.19 -4.69 4.79
CA ILE A 62 -0.41 -4.23 3.52
C ILE A 62 -1.94 -4.20 3.60
N ASP A 63 -2.57 -5.24 4.16
CA ASP A 63 -4.03 -5.29 4.31
C ASP A 63 -4.53 -4.14 5.22
N SER A 64 -3.79 -3.81 6.28
CA SER A 64 -4.09 -2.67 7.15
C SER A 64 -4.01 -1.34 6.41
N LEU A 65 -2.98 -1.13 5.57
CA LEU A 65 -2.85 0.07 4.74
C LEU A 65 -4.00 0.22 3.75
N ILE A 66 -4.38 -0.87 3.07
CA ILE A 66 -5.52 -0.88 2.14
C ILE A 66 -6.81 -0.51 2.88
N ASN A 67 -7.07 -1.16 4.01
CA ASN A 67 -8.28 -0.90 4.81
C ASN A 67 -8.33 0.54 5.35
N ASN A 68 -7.20 1.09 5.81
CA ASN A 68 -7.13 2.47 6.27
C ASN A 68 -7.34 3.46 5.12
N SER A 69 -6.73 3.18 3.96
CA SER A 69 -6.91 3.98 2.75
C SER A 69 -8.38 4.01 2.31
N ASN A 70 -9.05 2.86 2.30
CA ASN A 70 -10.48 2.75 2.00
C ASN A 70 -11.32 3.68 2.88
N ARG A 71 -11.12 3.63 4.20
CA ARG A 71 -11.86 4.45 5.17
C ARG A 71 -11.63 5.94 4.99
N ILE A 72 -10.38 6.35 4.75
CA ILE A 72 -10.05 7.78 4.65
C ILE A 72 -10.55 8.35 3.33
N PHE A 73 -10.36 7.66 2.19
CA PHE A 73 -10.88 8.13 0.91
C PHE A 73 -12.40 8.17 0.87
N GLU A 74 -13.08 7.18 1.45
CA GLU A 74 -14.54 7.22 1.63
C GLU A 74 -14.96 8.46 2.43
N SER A 75 -14.27 8.74 3.54
CA SER A 75 -14.55 9.92 4.37
C SER A 75 -14.30 11.23 3.62
N VAL A 76 -13.24 11.32 2.82
CA VAL A 76 -12.91 12.51 2.02
C VAL A 76 -13.98 12.74 0.97
N VAL A 77 -14.34 11.73 0.18
CA VAL A 77 -15.37 11.85 -0.86
C VAL A 77 -16.73 12.17 -0.24
N ARG A 78 -17.09 11.55 0.90
CA ARG A 78 -18.31 11.88 1.63
C ARG A 78 -18.33 13.35 2.08
N ALA A 79 -17.25 13.84 2.67
CA ALA A 79 -17.17 15.22 3.13
C ALA A 79 -17.30 16.22 1.96
N MET A 80 -16.64 15.96 0.84
CA MET A 80 -16.75 16.79 -0.37
C MET A 80 -18.17 16.77 -0.95
N ASN A 81 -18.81 15.60 -1.03
CA ASN A 81 -20.20 15.46 -1.47
C ASN A 81 -21.17 16.22 -0.55
N SER A 82 -21.04 16.08 0.77
CA SER A 82 -21.91 16.77 1.73
C SER A 82 -21.76 18.29 1.64
N ALA A 83 -20.53 18.80 1.51
CA ALA A 83 -20.29 20.22 1.34
C ALA A 83 -20.88 20.75 0.01
N ALA A 84 -20.76 19.98 -1.07
CA ALA A 84 -21.35 20.33 -2.37
C ALA A 84 -22.88 20.30 -2.35
N GLN A 85 -23.50 19.33 -1.68
CA GLN A 85 -24.95 19.27 -1.48
C GLN A 85 -25.46 20.46 -0.68
N GLN A 86 -24.79 20.80 0.42
CA GLN A 86 -25.20 21.93 1.25
C GLN A 86 -25.16 23.23 0.45
N TRP A 87 -24.09 23.45 -0.31
CA TRP A 87 -24.00 24.63 -1.16
C TRP A 87 -25.11 24.68 -2.22
N ALA A 88 -25.42 23.55 -2.86
CA ALA A 88 -26.48 23.48 -3.86
C ALA A 88 -27.84 23.86 -3.24
N ILE A 89 -28.12 23.39 -2.03
CA ILE A 89 -29.33 23.77 -1.28
C ILE A 89 -29.34 25.28 -1.02
N ASP A 90 -28.23 25.84 -0.52
CA ASP A 90 -28.12 27.25 -0.15
C ASP A 90 -28.20 28.21 -1.36
N THR A 91 -27.95 27.71 -2.57
CA THR A 91 -27.95 28.47 -3.83
C THR A 91 -29.06 28.08 -4.79
N GLU A 92 -30.08 27.37 -4.29
CA GLU A 92 -31.25 26.93 -5.07
C GLU A 92 -30.86 26.14 -6.34
N SER A 93 -29.72 25.46 -6.29
CA SER A 93 -29.15 24.63 -7.35
C SER A 93 -29.30 23.14 -7.05
N SER A 94 -29.07 22.28 -8.04
CA SER A 94 -29.08 20.83 -7.87
C SER A 94 -27.67 20.26 -7.92
N TYR A 95 -27.31 19.40 -6.97
CA TYR A 95 -26.06 18.64 -6.99
C TYR A 95 -26.32 17.15 -6.78
N SER A 96 -25.77 16.32 -7.66
CA SER A 96 -25.79 14.86 -7.51
C SER A 96 -24.46 14.38 -6.95
N PRO A 97 -24.46 13.70 -5.79
CA PRO A 97 -23.25 13.14 -5.20
C PRO A 97 -22.55 12.15 -6.12
N TYR A 98 -21.23 12.14 -6.05
CA TYR A 98 -20.43 11.10 -6.64
C TYR A 98 -20.46 9.85 -5.75
N GLN A 99 -20.80 8.71 -6.34
CA GLN A 99 -20.67 7.44 -5.65
C GLN A 99 -19.20 7.12 -5.42
N PHE A 100 -18.88 6.62 -4.22
CA PHE A 100 -17.60 6.05 -3.87
C PHE A 100 -17.80 4.56 -3.60
N SER A 101 -16.99 3.72 -4.23
CA SER A 101 -17.04 2.27 -4.03
C SER A 101 -15.69 1.84 -3.50
N VAL A 102 -15.71 1.23 -2.31
CA VAL A 102 -14.51 0.65 -1.72
C VAL A 102 -14.06 -0.55 -2.56
N ILE A 103 -12.81 -0.53 -2.97
CA ILE A 103 -12.10 -1.67 -3.54
C ILE A 103 -11.54 -2.48 -2.37
N SER A 104 -12.29 -3.49 -1.94
CA SER A 104 -11.81 -4.41 -0.93
C SER A 104 -10.80 -5.35 -1.56
N LYS A 105 -9.57 -5.32 -1.05
CA LYS A 105 -8.49 -6.17 -1.51
C LYS A 105 -7.67 -6.66 -0.33
N THR A 106 -7.25 -7.90 -0.43
CA THR A 106 -6.42 -8.55 0.57
C THR A 106 -5.32 -9.31 -0.14
N MET A 107 -4.11 -9.30 0.43
CA MET A 107 -2.98 -10.01 -0.15
C MET A 107 -3.17 -11.52 -0.11
N ASP A 108 -2.93 -12.20 -1.22
CA ASP A 108 -2.89 -13.65 -1.29
C ASP A 108 -1.44 -14.12 -1.24
N ILE A 109 -1.08 -14.79 -0.14
CA ILE A 109 0.25 -15.33 0.11
C ILE A 109 0.34 -16.84 -0.12
N SER A 110 -0.69 -17.46 -0.71
CA SER A 110 -0.73 -18.90 -1.00
C SER A 110 0.42 -19.38 -1.89
N GLY A 111 0.97 -18.48 -2.72
CA GLY A 111 2.17 -18.73 -3.52
C GLY A 111 3.46 -18.84 -2.71
N ILE A 112 3.47 -18.46 -1.43
CA ILE A 112 4.62 -18.60 -0.54
C ILE A 112 4.55 -19.96 0.15
N GLN A 113 5.43 -20.87 -0.27
CA GLN A 113 5.39 -22.27 0.14
C GLN A 113 6.52 -22.61 1.13
N GLU A 114 6.36 -23.72 1.86
CA GLU A 114 7.42 -24.25 2.74
C GLU A 114 8.61 -24.80 1.93
N ASN A 115 8.37 -25.26 0.69
CA ASN A 115 9.41 -25.78 -0.20
C ASN A 115 9.00 -25.59 -1.67
N ILE A 116 9.98 -25.59 -2.56
CA ILE A 116 9.80 -25.61 -4.02
C ILE A 116 10.45 -26.89 -4.55
N GLY A 117 9.63 -27.82 -5.08
CA GLY A 117 10.14 -29.09 -5.60
C GLY A 117 10.93 -29.91 -4.57
N GLY A 118 10.56 -29.83 -3.28
CA GLY A 118 11.26 -30.49 -2.17
C GLY A 118 12.45 -29.70 -1.62
N VAL A 119 12.86 -28.61 -2.27
CA VAL A 119 13.96 -27.74 -1.80
C VAL A 119 13.41 -26.69 -0.85
N ARG A 120 14.05 -26.58 0.32
CA ARG A 120 13.77 -25.53 1.30
C ARG A 120 14.96 -24.57 1.33
N GLY A 121 14.72 -23.27 1.23
CA GLY A 121 15.77 -22.27 1.25
C GLY A 121 15.39 -20.97 0.59
N ILE A 122 16.42 -20.22 0.21
CA ILE A 122 16.29 -18.90 -0.39
C ILE A 122 17.38 -18.69 -1.44
N ASP A 123 16.99 -18.16 -2.60
CA ASP A 123 17.90 -17.54 -3.54
C ASP A 123 18.11 -16.08 -3.13
N LYS A 124 19.19 -15.82 -2.38
CA LYS A 124 19.45 -14.51 -1.79
C LYS A 124 19.50 -13.38 -2.82
N GLU A 125 20.18 -13.61 -3.94
CA GLU A 125 20.40 -12.58 -4.95
C GLU A 125 19.08 -12.19 -5.61
N ASN A 126 18.30 -13.19 -6.03
CA ASN A 126 17.00 -12.94 -6.63
C ASN A 126 15.98 -12.40 -5.62
N ALA A 127 15.96 -12.87 -4.38
CA ALA A 127 15.09 -12.33 -3.33
C ALA A 127 15.42 -10.86 -3.01
N ASN A 128 16.71 -10.49 -2.96
CA ASN A 128 17.10 -9.09 -2.79
C ASN A 128 16.68 -8.21 -3.99
N SER A 129 16.81 -8.73 -5.22
CA SER A 129 16.35 -8.05 -6.43
C SER A 129 14.84 -7.79 -6.36
N VAL A 130 14.04 -8.77 -5.94
CA VAL A 130 12.59 -8.58 -5.75
C VAL A 130 12.27 -7.59 -4.64
N SER A 131 12.99 -7.64 -3.51
CA SER A 131 12.80 -6.70 -2.39
C SER A 131 13.11 -5.26 -2.77
N SER A 132 14.01 -5.03 -3.72
CA SER A 132 14.33 -3.69 -4.24
C SER A 132 13.16 -3.01 -4.96
N LYS A 133 12.09 -3.74 -5.28
CA LYS A 133 10.87 -3.18 -5.87
C LYS A 133 9.95 -2.50 -4.84
N LEU A 134 10.06 -2.83 -3.55
CA LEU A 134 9.19 -2.28 -2.50
C LEU A 134 9.22 -0.73 -2.45
N PRO A 135 10.38 -0.06 -2.50
CA PRO A 135 10.42 1.41 -2.53
C PRO A 135 9.78 2.01 -3.79
N ILE A 136 9.84 1.33 -4.92
CA ILE A 136 9.24 1.80 -6.20
C ILE A 136 7.71 1.76 -6.09
N ILE A 137 7.17 0.66 -5.57
CA ILE A 137 5.73 0.50 -5.35
C ILE A 137 5.22 1.56 -4.36
N ALA A 138 5.98 1.81 -3.29
CA ALA A 138 5.69 2.87 -2.33
C ALA A 138 5.66 4.26 -2.96
N GLU A 139 6.61 4.57 -3.85
CA GLU A 139 6.64 5.85 -4.55
C GLU A 139 5.41 6.04 -5.45
N SER A 140 4.97 4.98 -6.12
CA SER A 140 3.71 4.98 -6.89
C SER A 140 2.51 5.30 -5.99
N ALA A 141 2.39 4.64 -4.85
CA ALA A 141 1.34 4.91 -3.85
C ALA A 141 1.38 6.36 -3.33
N LYS A 142 2.56 6.91 -3.07
CA LYS A 142 2.74 8.31 -2.63
C LYS A 142 2.40 9.34 -3.70
N THR A 143 2.69 9.03 -4.96
CA THR A 143 2.33 9.87 -6.11
C THR A 143 0.80 9.94 -6.24
N ALA A 144 0.11 8.81 -6.04
CA ALA A 144 -1.34 8.76 -6.01
C ALA A 144 -1.91 9.63 -4.88
N LEU A 145 -1.39 9.52 -3.65
CA LEU A 145 -1.81 10.37 -2.52
C LEU A 145 -1.53 11.86 -2.75
N THR A 146 -0.39 12.20 -3.34
CA THR A 146 -0.05 13.59 -3.67
C THR A 146 -1.04 14.14 -4.70
N SER A 147 -1.46 13.32 -5.66
CA SER A 147 -2.51 13.67 -6.62
C SER A 147 -3.87 13.91 -5.92
N ALA A 148 -4.24 13.07 -4.95
CA ALA A 148 -5.43 13.27 -4.14
C ALA A 148 -5.37 14.57 -3.32
N GLN A 149 -4.22 14.86 -2.69
CA GLN A 149 -4.01 16.10 -1.94
C GLN A 149 -4.13 17.33 -2.83
N ASN A 150 -3.55 17.31 -4.02
CA ASN A 150 -3.66 18.39 -4.98
C ASN A 150 -5.11 18.59 -5.47
N ALA A 151 -5.86 17.50 -5.67
CA ALA A 151 -7.27 17.56 -6.04
C ALA A 151 -8.14 18.18 -4.94
N VAL A 152 -7.84 17.87 -3.67
CA VAL A 152 -8.49 18.49 -2.51
C VAL A 152 -8.01 19.93 -2.30
N GLN A 153 -6.75 20.26 -2.52
CA GLN A 153 -6.25 21.63 -2.35
C GLN A 153 -6.85 22.59 -3.37
N ASN A 154 -6.99 22.14 -4.62
CA ASN A 154 -7.60 22.89 -5.70
C ASN A 154 -9.10 22.59 -5.83
N CYS A 155 -9.72 22.04 -4.78
CA CYS A 155 -11.16 21.84 -4.79
C CYS A 155 -11.85 23.19 -4.89
N GLY A 156 -12.88 23.31 -5.72
CA GLY A 156 -13.59 24.56 -6.00
C GLY A 156 -14.30 25.20 -4.81
N PHE A 157 -14.03 24.77 -3.57
CA PHE A 157 -14.48 25.40 -2.35
C PHE A 157 -13.62 26.63 -2.05
N MET A 158 -14.18 27.82 -2.22
CA MET A 158 -13.54 29.09 -1.94
C MET A 158 -13.93 29.55 -0.53
N GLY A 159 -12.94 29.73 0.36
CA GLY A 159 -13.13 30.27 1.71
C GLY A 159 -13.34 29.19 2.79
N GLY A 160 -12.44 29.16 3.78
CA GLY A 160 -12.51 28.28 4.96
C GLY A 160 -11.36 27.26 5.07
N ASN A 161 -11.19 26.69 6.28
CA ASN A 161 -10.17 25.68 6.58
C ASN A 161 -10.60 24.24 6.22
N GLN A 162 -11.75 24.04 5.56
CA GLN A 162 -12.28 22.67 5.32
C GLN A 162 -11.36 21.83 4.42
N ALA A 163 -10.74 22.43 3.40
CA ALA A 163 -9.76 21.75 2.55
C ALA A 163 -8.53 21.29 3.35
N SER A 164 -8.09 22.07 4.35
CA SER A 164 -6.93 21.75 5.18
C SER A 164 -7.15 20.48 6.01
N SER A 165 -8.33 20.28 6.61
CA SER A 165 -8.63 19.06 7.38
C SER A 165 -8.62 17.79 6.51
N LEU A 166 -9.09 17.90 5.27
CA LEU A 166 -9.07 16.81 4.29
C LEU A 166 -7.65 16.51 3.78
N ILE A 167 -6.87 17.56 3.47
CA ILE A 167 -5.45 17.44 3.10
C ILE A 167 -4.65 16.79 4.23
N ASN A 168 -4.89 17.17 5.48
CA ASN A 168 -4.24 16.59 6.66
C ASN A 168 -4.56 15.10 6.80
N SER A 169 -5.82 14.70 6.58
CA SER A 169 -6.24 13.29 6.64
C SER A 169 -5.54 12.44 5.56
N LEU A 170 -5.43 12.96 4.34
CA LEU A 170 -4.65 12.33 3.26
C LEU A 170 -3.15 12.31 3.57
N GLY A 171 -2.64 13.36 4.22
CA GLY A 171 -1.25 13.44 4.70
C GLY A 171 -0.93 12.36 5.73
N THR A 172 -1.86 12.04 6.63
CA THR A 172 -1.72 10.92 7.57
C THR A 172 -1.58 9.58 6.84
N ILE A 173 -2.32 9.33 5.75
CA ILE A 173 -2.11 8.12 4.94
C ILE A 173 -0.69 8.10 4.38
N LYS A 174 -0.23 9.23 3.84
CA LYS A 174 1.11 9.33 3.24
C LYS A 174 2.20 8.95 4.24
N THR A 175 2.14 9.50 5.45
CA THR A 175 3.05 9.14 6.55
C THR A 175 2.92 7.66 6.95
N ASN A 176 1.70 7.12 7.01
CA ASN A 176 1.50 5.70 7.33
C ASN A 176 2.08 4.77 6.25
N ILE A 177 1.98 5.14 4.96
CA ILE A 177 2.61 4.40 3.87
C ILE A 177 4.13 4.47 3.97
N ASP A 178 4.71 5.65 4.21
CA ASP A 178 6.17 5.78 4.40
C ASP A 178 6.66 4.89 5.54
N ASN A 179 6.00 4.94 6.70
CA ASN A 179 6.35 4.13 7.86
C ASN A 179 6.22 2.63 7.57
N ALA A 180 5.10 2.19 7.01
CA ALA A 180 4.86 0.78 6.75
C ALA A 180 5.76 0.22 5.65
N VAL A 181 6.06 0.99 4.60
CA VAL A 181 7.03 0.58 3.56
C VAL A 181 8.42 0.48 4.14
N GLN A 182 8.85 1.45 4.96
CA GLN A 182 10.15 1.39 5.61
C GLN A 182 10.24 0.17 6.54
N GLU A 183 9.20 -0.07 7.33
CA GLU A 183 9.11 -1.24 8.23
C GLU A 183 9.12 -2.56 7.44
N ILE A 184 8.33 -2.68 6.38
CA ILE A 184 8.28 -3.89 5.53
C ILE A 184 9.60 -4.09 4.79
N THR A 185 10.23 -3.02 4.29
CA THR A 185 11.52 -3.11 3.59
C THR A 185 12.61 -3.60 4.55
N ASN A 186 12.68 -3.01 5.74
CA ASN A 186 13.63 -3.43 6.77
C ASN A 186 13.34 -4.87 7.24
N SER A 187 12.08 -5.20 7.49
CA SER A 187 11.66 -6.53 7.92
C SER A 187 11.93 -7.59 6.84
N SER A 188 11.70 -7.26 5.57
CA SER A 188 12.03 -8.13 4.44
C SER A 188 13.52 -8.42 4.40
N LYS A 189 14.35 -7.37 4.49
CA LYS A 189 15.81 -7.51 4.52
C LYS A 189 16.28 -8.38 5.69
N THR A 190 15.80 -8.08 6.90
CA THR A 190 16.14 -8.88 8.09
C THR A 190 15.68 -10.32 7.96
N ALA A 191 14.49 -10.58 7.44
CA ALA A 191 13.97 -11.95 7.29
C ALA A 191 14.72 -12.74 6.21
N ILE A 192 15.14 -12.09 5.11
CA ILE A 192 16.01 -12.66 4.09
C ILE A 192 17.38 -13.02 4.70
N ASP A 193 18.04 -12.07 5.36
CA ASP A 193 19.36 -12.29 5.94
C ASP A 193 19.32 -13.38 7.03
N ASN A 194 18.29 -13.39 7.89
CA ASN A 194 18.08 -14.45 8.88
C ASN A 194 17.89 -15.83 8.24
N THR A 195 17.15 -15.90 7.11
CA THR A 195 16.97 -17.16 6.38
C THR A 195 18.30 -17.64 5.81
N VAL A 196 19.09 -16.74 5.21
CA VAL A 196 20.41 -17.07 4.66
C VAL A 196 21.34 -17.62 5.74
N THR A 197 21.40 -16.98 6.91
CA THR A 197 22.21 -17.45 8.05
C THR A 197 21.77 -18.84 8.51
N ALA A 198 20.47 -19.04 8.74
CA ALA A 198 19.94 -20.32 9.22
C ALA A 198 20.25 -21.50 8.26
N TYR A 199 20.17 -21.26 6.96
CA TYR A 199 20.46 -22.30 5.96
C TYR A 199 21.96 -22.48 5.69
N SER A 200 22.78 -21.44 5.85
CA SER A 200 24.25 -21.56 5.78
C SER A 200 24.79 -22.39 6.94
N ASP A 201 24.28 -22.17 8.16
CA ASP A 201 24.62 -22.97 9.34
C ASP A 201 24.19 -24.44 9.17
N THR A 202 23.06 -24.67 8.49
CA THR A 202 22.58 -26.02 8.18
C THR A 202 23.49 -26.71 7.16
N ALA A 203 23.91 -26.02 6.10
CA ALA A 203 24.85 -26.56 5.12
C ALA A 203 26.20 -26.92 5.76
N GLY A 204 26.71 -26.07 6.67
CA GLY A 204 27.92 -26.34 7.44
C GLY A 204 27.80 -27.62 8.28
N LYS A 205 26.73 -27.75 9.07
CA LYS A 205 26.47 -28.96 9.88
C LYS A 205 26.32 -30.23 9.06
N VAL A 206 25.69 -30.14 7.88
CA VAL A 206 25.58 -31.27 6.95
C VAL A 206 26.96 -31.66 6.41
N ALA A 207 27.78 -30.69 6.00
CA ALA A 207 29.14 -30.93 5.52
C ALA A 207 30.02 -31.59 6.61
N GLU A 208 29.93 -31.11 7.85
CA GLU A 208 30.61 -31.72 9.00
C GLU A 208 30.17 -33.17 9.24
N ALA A 209 28.87 -33.46 9.16
CA ALA A 209 28.34 -34.81 9.31
C ALA A 209 28.84 -35.77 8.22
N PHE A 210 28.96 -35.29 6.97
CA PHE A 210 29.56 -36.08 5.89
C PHE A 210 31.07 -36.30 6.09
N ALA A 211 31.81 -35.30 6.58
CA ALA A 211 33.24 -35.42 6.86
C ALA A 211 33.54 -36.38 8.03
N GLY A 212 32.66 -36.41 9.05
CA GLY A 212 32.79 -37.30 10.21
C GLY A 212 32.45 -38.76 9.95
N GLN A 213 31.86 -39.11 8.80
CA GLN A 213 31.57 -40.50 8.40
C GLN A 213 32.69 -41.17 7.60
N GLN A 214 33.81 -40.48 7.33
CA GLN A 214 34.98 -41.04 6.63
C GLN A 214 36.13 -41.47 7.56
N GLY A 215 35.91 -41.53 8.88
CA GLY A 215 36.87 -42.05 9.88
C GLY A 215 36.43 -43.38 10.45
#